data_AF-A0A916LK78-F1
#
_entry.id   AF-A0A916LK78-F1
#
_cell.length_a   1.000
_cell.length_b   1.000
_cell.length_c   1.000
_cell.angle_alpha   90.00
_cell.angle_beta   90.00
_cell.angle_gamma   90.00
#
_symmetry.space_group_name_H-M   'P 1'
#
loop_
_entity.id
_entity.type
_entity.pdbx_description
1 polymer ?
#
loop_
_entity_poly.entity_id
_entity_poly.type
_entity_poly.pdbx_seq_one_letter_code
_entity_poly.pdbx_strand_id
1 'polypeptide(L)'
;MIKKKIGGYISMARRIKLLFVLSLFLVLFQDQLFSQIQVEVVDNAEDMVGRRLVYHVKEKFRKSEMFNLPIAPKGLRFRILIYTMDRFKGDNWLSNISTMYSVIWLLYDDERMLFPIYLKSTLGFAGSDVVESAAEGIVANTDKVVSEFEELLREIEKILKPNEK
;
A
#
# COMPACT_ATOMS: atom_id res chain seq x y z
N MET A 1 -49.48 -3.48 -7.16
CA MET A 1 -48.56 -3.70 -8.30
C MET A 1 -47.41 -2.67 -8.41
N ILE A 2 -47.43 -1.54 -7.69
CA ILE A 2 -46.47 -0.44 -7.84
C ILE A 2 -45.15 -0.65 -7.04
N LYS A 3 -45.19 -1.30 -5.86
CA LYS A 3 -43.99 -1.55 -5.02
C LYS A 3 -42.92 -2.44 -5.67
N LYS A 4 -43.31 -3.39 -6.54
CA LYS A 4 -42.37 -4.33 -7.18
C LYS A 4 -41.52 -3.66 -8.27
N LYS A 5 -42.05 -2.63 -8.94
CA LYS A 5 -41.31 -1.83 -9.94
C LYS A 5 -40.24 -0.95 -9.28
N ILE A 6 -40.57 -0.29 -8.17
CA ILE A 6 -39.66 0.64 -7.46
C ILE A 6 -38.44 -0.09 -6.88
N GLY A 7 -38.63 -1.29 -6.32
CA GLY A 7 -37.51 -2.12 -5.83
C GLY A 7 -36.53 -2.57 -6.94
N GLY A 8 -37.05 -2.79 -8.16
CA GLY A 8 -36.23 -3.09 -9.34
C GLY A 8 -35.37 -1.90 -9.77
N TYR A 9 -35.94 -0.69 -9.80
CA TYR A 9 -35.20 0.53 -10.13
C TYR A 9 -34.10 0.87 -9.12
N ILE A 10 -34.34 0.65 -7.81
CA ILE A 10 -33.34 0.87 -6.76
C ILE A 10 -32.18 -0.13 -6.86
N SER A 11 -32.49 -1.40 -7.16
CA SER A 11 -31.50 -2.46 -7.43
C SER A 11 -30.66 -2.14 -8.67
N MET A 12 -31.31 -1.69 -9.75
CA MET A 12 -30.66 -1.32 -11.01
C MET A 12 -29.77 -0.08 -10.85
N ALA A 13 -30.23 0.95 -10.14
CA ALA A 13 -29.43 2.14 -9.83
C ALA A 13 -28.20 1.82 -8.96
N ARG A 14 -28.31 0.87 -8.02
CA ARG A 14 -27.15 0.38 -7.26
C ARG A 14 -26.15 -0.35 -8.16
N ARG A 15 -26.62 -1.21 -9.06
CA ARG A 15 -25.74 -1.92 -10.01
C ARG A 15 -25.06 -0.95 -10.97
N ILE A 16 -25.78 0.04 -11.49
CA ILE A 16 -25.22 1.07 -12.36
C ILE A 16 -24.19 1.91 -11.60
N LYS A 17 -24.47 2.33 -10.36
CA LYS A 17 -23.47 3.03 -9.54
C LYS A 17 -22.23 2.19 -9.27
N LEU A 18 -22.40 0.91 -8.96
CA LEU A 18 -21.28 -0.01 -8.71
C LEU A 18 -20.43 -0.18 -9.97
N LEU A 19 -21.07 -0.41 -11.13
CA LEU A 19 -20.40 -0.51 -12.42
C LEU A 19 -19.70 0.79 -12.80
N PHE A 20 -20.30 1.94 -12.49
CA PHE A 20 -19.69 3.25 -12.76
C PHE A 20 -18.47 3.50 -11.89
N VAL A 21 -18.52 3.10 -10.61
CA VAL A 21 -17.36 3.17 -9.70
C VAL A 21 -16.27 2.20 -10.15
N LEU A 22 -16.62 0.98 -10.58
CA LEU A 22 -15.66 -0.01 -11.11
C LEU A 22 -15.05 0.42 -12.45
N SER A 23 -15.85 1.00 -13.35
CA SER A 23 -15.36 1.53 -14.62
C SER A 23 -14.49 2.75 -14.42
N LEU A 24 -14.87 3.63 -13.47
CA LEU A 24 -14.03 4.76 -13.07
C LEU A 24 -12.71 4.21 -12.54
N PHE A 25 -12.74 3.22 -11.65
CA PHE A 25 -11.54 2.55 -11.15
C PHE A 25 -10.69 2.04 -12.31
N LEU A 26 -11.24 1.24 -13.23
CA LEU A 26 -10.52 0.73 -14.41
C LEU A 26 -9.88 1.82 -15.29
N VAL A 27 -10.58 2.92 -15.58
CA VAL A 27 -10.02 4.05 -16.34
C VAL A 27 -8.83 4.67 -15.60
N LEU A 28 -8.85 4.68 -14.27
CA LEU A 28 -7.70 5.14 -13.47
C LEU A 28 -6.49 4.19 -13.52
N PHE A 29 -6.63 2.94 -14.01
CA PHE A 29 -5.53 1.96 -14.11
C PHE A 29 -5.05 1.67 -15.55
N GLN A 30 -5.60 2.32 -16.59
CA GLN A 30 -5.31 1.94 -17.99
C GLN A 30 -3.87 2.22 -18.49
N ASP A 31 -3.07 3.04 -17.81
CA ASP A 31 -1.87 3.65 -18.44
C ASP A 31 -0.51 3.33 -17.81
N GLN A 32 -0.34 2.28 -17.00
CA GLN A 32 0.97 2.03 -16.39
C GLN A 32 1.48 0.61 -16.61
N LEU A 33 1.94 0.36 -17.84
CA LEU A 33 3.02 -0.60 -18.10
C LEU A 33 4.34 -0.01 -17.58
N PHE A 34 4.49 0.12 -16.27
CA PHE A 34 5.83 0.30 -15.72
C PHE A 34 6.50 -1.07 -15.67
N SER A 35 7.75 -1.16 -16.15
CA SER A 35 8.54 -2.39 -15.95
C SER A 35 8.83 -2.67 -14.47
N GLN A 36 8.57 -1.68 -13.60
CA GLN A 36 8.80 -1.72 -12.16
C GLN A 36 7.65 -1.06 -11.40
N ILE A 37 7.30 -1.61 -10.26
CA ILE A 37 6.19 -1.14 -9.43
C ILE A 37 6.65 0.08 -8.64
N GLN A 38 5.94 1.19 -8.80
CA GLN A 38 6.30 2.44 -8.14
C GLN A 38 5.94 2.39 -6.66
N VAL A 39 6.91 2.69 -5.80
CA VAL A 39 6.75 2.75 -4.34
C VAL A 39 7.14 4.13 -3.81
N GLU A 40 6.52 4.54 -2.71
CA GLU A 40 6.87 5.74 -1.95
C GLU A 40 7.06 5.36 -0.48
N VAL A 41 8.19 5.71 0.12
CA VAL A 41 8.42 5.48 1.55
C VAL A 41 8.33 6.80 2.30
N VAL A 42 7.29 6.94 3.12
CA VAL A 42 7.08 8.11 3.99
C VAL A 42 7.69 7.82 5.36
N ASP A 43 8.67 8.65 5.72
CA ASP A 43 9.52 8.50 6.89
C ASP A 43 8.97 9.30 8.07
N ASN A 44 8.44 8.61 9.07
CA ASN A 44 8.00 9.20 10.34
C ASN A 44 8.78 8.59 11.52
N ALA A 45 10.07 8.29 11.31
CA ALA A 45 10.90 7.72 12.36
C ALA A 45 11.35 8.78 13.39
N GLU A 46 11.11 8.53 14.67
CA GLU A 46 11.49 9.45 15.75
C GLU A 46 12.89 9.15 16.31
N ASP A 47 13.22 7.87 16.46
CA ASP A 47 14.40 7.35 17.18
C ASP A 47 15.54 6.88 16.23
N MET A 48 16.73 6.62 16.80
CA MET A 48 17.91 6.25 16.00
C MET A 48 17.76 4.89 15.29
N VAL A 49 17.20 3.88 15.96
CA VAL A 49 17.01 2.54 15.36
C VAL A 49 15.94 2.60 14.28
N GLY A 50 14.87 3.34 14.51
CA GLY A 50 13.83 3.61 13.54
C GLY A 50 14.34 4.30 12.28
N ARG A 51 15.20 5.32 12.40
CA ARG A 51 15.80 5.97 11.23
C ARG A 51 16.69 5.02 10.43
N ARG A 52 17.45 4.15 11.11
CA ARG A 52 18.23 3.09 10.45
C ARG A 52 17.31 2.10 9.73
N LEU A 53 16.20 1.70 10.35
CA LEU A 53 15.20 0.83 9.72
C LEU A 53 14.68 1.43 8.43
N VAL A 54 14.19 2.68 8.45
CA VAL A 54 13.65 3.34 7.25
C VAL A 54 14.73 3.52 6.18
N TYR A 55 15.96 3.85 6.57
CA TYR A 55 17.10 3.91 5.65
C TYR A 55 17.33 2.56 4.95
N HIS A 56 17.41 1.46 5.69
CA HIS A 56 17.60 0.14 5.11
C HIS A 56 16.43 -0.28 4.21
N VAL A 57 15.18 0.07 4.56
CA VAL A 57 14.02 -0.16 3.68
C VAL A 57 14.18 0.57 2.34
N LYS A 58 14.53 1.86 2.37
CA LYS A 58 14.75 2.66 1.15
C LYS A 58 15.88 2.08 0.30
N GLU A 59 16.98 1.64 0.91
CA GLU A 59 18.10 1.01 0.21
C GLU A 59 17.72 -0.32 -0.44
N LYS A 60 16.93 -1.16 0.24
CA LYS A 60 16.46 -2.43 -0.32
C LYS A 60 15.52 -2.20 -1.51
N PHE A 61 14.64 -1.18 -1.45
CA PHE A 61 13.83 -0.80 -2.61
C PHE A 61 14.67 -0.28 -3.78
N ARG A 62 15.67 0.57 -3.53
CA ARG A 62 16.57 1.08 -4.60
C ARG A 62 17.36 -0.01 -5.30
N LYS A 63 17.68 -1.10 -4.58
CA LYS A 63 18.38 -2.27 -5.12
C LYS A 63 17.45 -3.31 -5.75
N SER A 64 16.13 -3.13 -5.65
CA SER A 64 15.15 -4.06 -6.19
C SER A 64 15.05 -3.90 -7.70
N GLU A 65 14.98 -5.03 -8.42
CA GLU A 65 14.64 -5.03 -9.84
C GLU A 65 13.13 -4.89 -10.08
N MET A 66 12.31 -5.23 -9.08
CA MET A 66 10.85 -5.19 -9.16
C MET A 66 10.27 -3.82 -8.80
N PHE A 67 10.86 -3.15 -7.81
CA PHE A 67 10.35 -1.89 -7.28
C PHE A 67 11.16 -0.69 -7.78
N ASN A 68 10.48 0.42 -8.00
CA ASN A 68 11.08 1.71 -8.28
C ASN A 68 10.75 2.70 -7.17
N LEU A 69 11.78 3.27 -6.52
CA LEU A 69 11.66 4.32 -5.51
C LEU A 69 12.13 5.66 -6.11
N PRO A 70 11.26 6.41 -6.82
CA PRO A 70 11.62 7.69 -7.41
C PRO A 70 11.87 8.76 -6.34
N ILE A 71 12.73 9.73 -6.68
CA ILE A 71 13.00 10.90 -5.81
C ILE A 71 11.74 11.76 -5.65
N ALA A 72 10.96 11.90 -6.72
CA ALA A 72 9.69 12.63 -6.75
C ALA A 72 8.61 11.71 -7.37
N PRO A 73 7.93 10.89 -6.55
CA PRO A 73 6.88 10.00 -7.04
C PRO A 73 5.72 10.78 -7.65
N LYS A 74 5.13 10.24 -8.73
CA LYS A 74 4.00 10.81 -9.46
C LYS A 74 3.09 9.71 -10.01
N GLY A 75 1.79 9.95 -9.98
CA GLY A 75 0.77 9.00 -10.40
C GLY A 75 0.61 7.85 -9.42
N LEU A 76 0.00 6.76 -9.89
CA LEU A 76 -0.29 5.57 -9.09
C LEU A 76 0.97 4.92 -8.51
N ARG A 77 0.91 4.63 -7.20
CA ARG A 77 2.01 4.03 -6.43
C ARG A 77 1.54 3.36 -5.15
N PHE A 78 2.38 2.47 -4.63
CA PHE A 78 2.24 1.92 -3.28
C PHE A 78 2.98 2.80 -2.28
N ARG A 79 2.22 3.56 -1.48
CA ARG A 79 2.75 4.40 -0.40
C ARG A 79 2.87 3.58 0.88
N ILE A 80 4.09 3.53 1.42
CA ILE A 80 4.46 2.81 2.63
C ILE A 80 4.76 3.85 3.71
N LEU A 81 3.86 4.01 4.67
CA LEU A 81 4.09 4.85 5.84
C LEU A 81 4.80 4.04 6.90
N ILE A 82 5.93 4.54 7.41
CA ILE A 82 6.66 3.89 8.50
C ILE A 82 6.73 4.85 9.67
N TYR A 83 6.10 4.46 10.78
CA TYR A 83 6.17 5.15 12.06
C TYR A 83 7.04 4.35 13.01
N THR A 84 7.89 5.03 13.77
CA THR A 84 8.77 4.36 14.74
C THR A 84 8.77 5.10 16.07
N MET A 85 9.00 4.33 17.13
CA MET A 85 9.19 4.87 18.47
C MET A 85 10.18 3.97 19.21
N ASP A 86 11.10 4.59 19.96
CA ASP A 86 11.98 3.86 20.89
C ASP A 86 11.12 2.95 21.79
N ARG A 87 11.44 1.65 21.79
CA ARG A 87 10.69 0.64 22.55
C ARG A 87 10.75 0.91 24.05
N PHE A 88 11.84 1.52 24.51
CA PHE A 88 12.11 1.83 25.91
C PHE A 88 12.08 3.34 26.16
N LYS A 89 11.27 4.08 25.39
CA LYS A 89 11.10 5.54 25.56
C LYS A 89 10.84 5.89 27.03
N GLY A 90 11.72 6.71 27.60
CA GLY A 90 11.69 7.10 29.02
C GLY A 90 12.67 6.34 29.92
N ASP A 91 13.30 5.27 29.42
CA ASP A 91 14.39 4.56 30.09
C ASP A 91 15.73 4.90 29.44
N ASN A 92 16.53 5.75 30.11
CA ASN A 92 17.80 6.22 29.60
C ASN A 92 18.84 5.10 29.41
N TRP A 93 18.74 3.98 30.13
CA TRP A 93 19.71 2.89 30.05
C TRP A 93 19.46 1.97 28.86
N LEU A 94 18.21 1.88 28.42
CA LEU A 94 17.77 1.00 27.33
C LEU A 94 17.38 1.77 26.06
N SER A 95 17.50 3.09 26.06
CA SER A 95 17.18 3.91 24.88
C SER A 95 18.06 3.56 23.69
N ASN A 96 17.48 3.62 22.49
CA ASN A 96 18.11 3.36 21.20
C ASN A 96 18.68 1.94 20.99
N ILE A 97 18.33 0.96 21.81
CA ILE A 97 18.69 -0.44 21.55
C ILE A 97 17.66 -1.15 20.65
N SER A 98 16.41 -0.68 20.68
CA SER A 98 15.30 -1.24 19.92
C SER A 98 14.23 -0.20 19.63
N THR A 99 13.59 -0.33 18.47
CA THR A 99 12.41 0.45 18.09
C THR A 99 11.20 -0.47 17.97
N MET A 100 10.03 0.03 18.37
CA MET A 100 8.76 -0.45 17.84
C MET A 100 8.47 0.28 16.53
N TYR A 101 7.80 -0.39 15.59
CA TYR A 101 7.41 0.24 14.33
C TYR A 101 6.00 -0.18 13.91
N SER A 102 5.36 0.70 13.16
CA SER A 102 4.13 0.45 12.42
C SER A 102 4.38 0.72 10.94
N VAL A 103 3.97 -0.22 10.09
CA VAL A 103 3.99 -0.05 8.64
C VAL A 103 2.57 -0.08 8.11
N ILE A 104 2.22 0.91 7.30
CA ILE A 104 0.91 1.03 6.64
C ILE A 104 1.13 1.10 5.14
N TRP A 105 0.52 0.17 4.41
CA TRP A 105 0.51 0.15 2.95
C TRP A 105 -0.78 0.77 2.44
N LEU A 106 -0.60 1.75 1.55
CA LEU A 106 -1.66 2.49 0.91
C LEU A 106 -1.48 2.44 -0.61
N LEU A 107 -2.58 2.42 -1.35
CA LEU A 107 -2.57 2.77 -2.76
C LEU A 107 -2.84 4.26 -2.89
N TYR A 108 -2.03 4.96 -3.65
CA TYR A 108 -2.18 6.40 -3.83
C TYR A 108 -1.88 6.81 -5.26
N ASP A 109 -2.62 7.80 -5.75
CA ASP A 109 -2.38 8.46 -7.01
C ASP A 109 -2.70 9.94 -6.80
N ASP A 110 -1.67 10.80 -6.84
CA ASP A 110 -1.81 12.23 -6.61
C ASP A 110 -2.47 12.99 -7.76
N GLU A 111 -2.63 12.35 -8.93
CA GLU A 111 -3.31 12.93 -10.08
C GLU A 111 -4.79 12.53 -10.11
N ARG A 112 -5.11 11.32 -9.61
CA ARG A 112 -6.41 10.68 -9.79
C ARG A 112 -7.20 10.44 -8.50
N MET A 113 -6.57 10.46 -7.32
CA MET A 113 -7.22 10.14 -6.04
C MET A 113 -7.16 11.32 -5.05
N LEU A 114 -8.32 11.69 -4.50
CA LEU A 114 -8.40 12.69 -3.42
C LEU A 114 -7.82 12.15 -2.10
N PHE A 115 -7.94 10.85 -1.86
CA PHE A 115 -7.50 10.20 -0.64
C PHE A 115 -6.82 8.87 -0.96
N PRO A 116 -5.75 8.49 -0.24
CA PRO A 116 -5.16 7.18 -0.37
C PRO A 116 -6.11 6.07 0.09
N ILE A 117 -6.02 4.91 -0.54
CA ILE A 117 -6.79 3.71 -0.20
C ILE A 117 -5.95 2.84 0.71
N TYR A 118 -6.48 2.49 1.88
CA TYR A 118 -5.84 1.56 2.80
C TYR A 118 -5.81 0.14 2.22
N LEU A 119 -4.64 -0.50 2.26
CA LEU A 119 -4.46 -1.89 1.85
C LEU A 119 -4.21 -2.80 3.06
N LYS A 120 -3.17 -2.49 3.85
CA LYS A 120 -2.72 -3.35 4.95
C LYS A 120 -1.95 -2.55 5.99
N SER A 121 -1.82 -3.09 7.19
CA SER A 121 -0.89 -2.59 8.19
C SER A 121 -0.28 -3.73 8.99
N THR A 122 0.88 -3.48 9.59
CA THR A 122 1.52 -4.39 10.53
C THR A 122 2.25 -3.62 11.62
N LEU A 123 2.45 -4.29 12.75
CA LEU A 123 3.25 -3.81 13.87
C LEU A 123 4.43 -4.76 14.06
N GLY A 124 5.56 -4.21 14.47
CA GLY A 124 6.74 -5.00 14.77
C GLY A 124 7.70 -4.28 15.69
N PHE A 125 8.82 -4.93 15.93
CA PHE A 125 9.95 -4.38 16.66
C PHE A 125 11.23 -4.75 15.92
N ALA A 126 12.21 -3.86 15.98
CA ALA A 126 13.54 -4.11 15.46
C ALA A 126 14.56 -3.78 16.55
N GLY A 127 15.48 -4.71 16.79
CA GLY A 127 16.70 -4.44 17.55
C GLY A 127 17.72 -3.73 16.65
N SER A 128 18.65 -3.00 17.27
CA SER A 128 19.76 -2.34 16.56
C SER A 128 20.71 -3.30 15.83
N ASP A 129 20.71 -4.57 16.25
CA ASP A 129 21.48 -5.72 15.75
C ASP A 129 20.81 -6.44 14.56
N VAL A 130 19.48 -6.40 14.47
CA VAL A 130 18.68 -7.08 13.43
C VAL A 130 17.88 -6.13 12.53
N VAL A 131 18.24 -4.84 12.55
CA VAL A 131 17.49 -3.78 11.84
C VAL A 131 17.43 -4.00 10.32
N GLU A 132 18.47 -4.58 9.72
CA GLU A 132 18.50 -4.88 8.29
C GLU A 132 17.53 -6.03 7.93
N SER A 133 17.50 -7.10 8.72
CA SER A 133 16.56 -8.21 8.53
C SER A 133 15.11 -7.74 8.72
N ALA A 134 14.86 -6.82 9.65
CA ALA A 134 13.55 -6.20 9.81
C ALA A 134 13.15 -5.40 8.55
N ALA A 135 14.09 -4.65 7.95
CA ALA A 135 13.85 -3.93 6.70
C ALA A 135 13.54 -4.87 5.54
N GLU A 136 14.25 -6.00 5.42
CA GLU A 136 13.96 -7.04 4.42
C GLU A 136 12.55 -7.61 4.59
N GLY A 137 12.12 -7.84 5.83
CA GLY A 137 10.76 -8.27 6.13
C GLY A 137 9.69 -7.26 5.68
N ILE A 138 9.96 -5.96 5.80
CA ILE A 138 9.04 -4.90 5.33
C ILE A 138 8.94 -4.91 3.80
N VAL A 139 10.07 -5.06 3.09
CA VAL A 139 10.07 -5.14 1.62
C VAL A 139 9.37 -6.41 1.14
N ALA A 140 9.64 -7.56 1.76
CA ALA A 140 8.96 -8.82 1.45
C ALA A 140 7.45 -8.76 1.71
N ASN A 141 7.02 -8.05 2.76
CA ASN A 141 5.59 -7.84 3.00
C ASN A 141 4.97 -6.86 1.99
N THR A 142 5.75 -5.93 1.46
CA THR A 142 5.30 -5.03 0.39
C THR A 142 5.01 -5.84 -0.88
N ASP A 143 5.89 -6.76 -1.25
CA ASP A 143 5.68 -7.70 -2.36
C ASP A 143 4.40 -8.54 -2.21
N LYS A 144 4.15 -9.06 -1.00
CA LYS A 144 2.89 -9.75 -0.70
C LYS A 144 1.66 -8.87 -0.86
N VAL A 145 1.70 -7.63 -0.36
CA VAL A 145 0.57 -6.67 -0.48
C VAL A 145 0.28 -6.37 -1.94
N VAL A 146 1.32 -6.18 -2.75
CA VAL A 146 1.20 -5.95 -4.19
C VAL A 146 0.57 -7.15 -4.88
N SER A 147 1.06 -8.36 -4.58
CA SER A 147 0.53 -9.60 -5.15
C SER A 147 -0.95 -9.82 -4.78
N GLU A 148 -1.31 -9.59 -3.51
CA GLU A 148 -2.70 -9.65 -3.03
C GLU A 148 -3.59 -8.62 -3.77
N PHE A 149 -3.07 -7.42 -4.05
CA PHE A 149 -3.80 -6.39 -4.80
C PHE A 149 -3.98 -6.76 -6.28
N GLU A 150 -2.96 -7.30 -6.93
CA GLU A 150 -3.06 -7.78 -8.31
C GLU A 150 -4.08 -8.90 -8.46
N GLU A 151 -4.12 -9.85 -7.52
CA GLU A 151 -5.11 -10.92 -7.50
C GLU A 151 -6.54 -10.37 -7.39
N LEU A 152 -6.77 -9.41 -6.49
CA LEU A 152 -8.04 -8.71 -6.36
C LEU A 152 -8.46 -8.03 -7.67
N LEU A 153 -7.53 -7.35 -8.36
CA LEU A 153 -7.81 -6.72 -9.65
C LEU A 153 -8.23 -7.74 -10.71
N ARG A 154 -7.56 -8.90 -10.78
CA ARG A 154 -7.90 -9.98 -11.72
C ARG A 154 -9.28 -10.56 -11.44
N GLU A 155 -9.67 -10.71 -10.17
CA GLU A 155 -11.01 -11.17 -9.81
C GLU A 155 -12.09 -10.18 -10.23
N ILE A 156 -11.85 -8.88 -10.00
CA ILE A 156 -12.76 -7.81 -10.42
C ILE A 156 -12.91 -7.80 -11.95
N GLU A 157 -11.82 -7.97 -12.70
CA GLU A 157 -11.86 -8.03 -14.16
C GLU A 157 -12.72 -9.21 -14.66
N LYS A 158 -12.56 -10.41 -14.08
CA LYS A 158 -13.38 -11.58 -14.42
C LYS A 158 -14.87 -11.34 -14.19
N ILE A 159 -15.23 -10.64 -13.13
CA ILE A 159 -16.64 -10.30 -12.83
C ILE A 159 -17.20 -9.31 -13.87
N LEU A 160 -16.36 -8.39 -14.36
CA LEU A 160 -16.76 -7.34 -15.30
C LEU A 160 -16.84 -7.81 -16.75
N LYS A 161 -16.01 -8.76 -17.16
CA LYS A 161 -16.03 -9.38 -18.49
C LYS A 161 -16.45 -10.86 -18.42
N PRO A 162 -17.71 -11.17 -18.02
CA PRO A 162 -18.11 -12.55 -17.77
C PRO A 162 -18.16 -13.44 -19.02
N ASN A 163 -18.16 -12.88 -20.24
CA ASN A 163 -18.27 -13.62 -21.50
C ASN A 163 -17.38 -13.03 -22.61
N GLU A 164 -16.12 -13.44 -22.66
CA GLU A 164 -15.38 -13.58 -23.92
C GLU A 164 -15.15 -15.08 -24.14
N LYS A 165 -16.13 -15.72 -24.79
CA LYS A 165 -16.01 -17.02 -25.46
C LYS A 165 -16.61 -16.87 -26.85
#